data_AF-A0A9E7G679-F1
#
_entry.id   AF-A0A9E7G679-F1
#
_cell.length_a   1.000
_cell.length_b   1.000
_cell.length_c   1.000
_cell.angle_alpha   90.00
_cell.angle_beta   90.00
_cell.angle_gamma   90.00
#
_symmetry.space_group_name_H-M   'P 1'
#
loop_
_entity.id
_entity.type
_entity.pdbx_description
1 polymer ?
#
loop_
_entity_poly.entity_id
_entity_poly.type
_entity_poly.pdbx_seq_one_letter_code
_entity_poly.pdbx_strand_id
1 'polypeptide(L)'
;MIGFDWTMEKFFWYLFFMFFTFMYFTFYGMMAVAMTPNSDIAAIVSTAFYAIWNIFAGFLIPRPRIPVWWRWYSWACPVAWTLYGLVASQFGDIKTTMEGGESVEEYIRRFFGFRHDFLGVVAVAVVGFTVLFAFVFAFSIKVFNFQRR
;
A
#
# COMPACT_ATOMS: atom_id res chain seq x y z
N MET A 1 -16.53 -13.23 12.40
CA MET A 1 -15.65 -12.05 12.47
C MET A 1 -14.24 -12.50 12.13
N ILE A 2 -13.42 -11.65 11.50
CA ILE A 2 -12.13 -11.99 10.86
C ILE A 2 -11.06 -12.54 11.83
N GLY A 3 -11.32 -12.56 13.15
CA GLY A 3 -10.48 -13.23 14.13
C GLY A 3 -9.21 -12.46 14.52
N PHE A 4 -9.19 -11.13 14.33
CA PHE A 4 -8.10 -10.29 14.80
C PHE A 4 -8.09 -10.19 16.32
N ASP A 5 -6.89 -10.00 16.87
CA ASP A 5 -6.69 -9.70 18.28
C ASP A 5 -7.42 -8.40 18.65
N TRP A 6 -8.23 -8.45 19.71
CA TRP A 6 -9.03 -7.33 20.19
C TRP A 6 -8.23 -6.36 21.07
N THR A 7 -7.01 -6.00 20.64
CA THR A 7 -6.20 -4.99 21.32
C THR A 7 -6.45 -3.62 20.69
N MET A 8 -6.55 -2.58 21.53
CA MET A 8 -6.79 -1.21 21.06
C MET A 8 -5.70 -0.74 20.10
N GLU A 9 -4.44 -1.11 20.37
CA GLU A 9 -3.30 -0.81 19.51
C GLU A 9 -3.47 -1.36 18.09
N LYS A 10 -3.75 -2.67 17.95
CA LYS A 10 -3.94 -3.30 16.63
C LYS A 10 -5.14 -2.73 15.89
N PHE A 11 -6.20 -2.36 16.62
CA PHE A 11 -7.36 -1.68 16.05
C PHE A 11 -6.99 -0.30 15.47
N PHE A 12 -6.26 0.53 16.21
CA PHE A 12 -5.84 1.85 15.71
C PHE A 12 -4.86 1.76 14.54
N TRP A 13 -3.95 0.78 14.55
CA TRP A 13 -3.08 0.51 13.41
C TRP A 13 -3.87 0.11 12.17
N TYR A 14 -4.84 -0.80 12.32
CA TYR A 14 -5.71 -1.21 11.24
C TYR A 14 -6.49 -0.02 10.69
N LEU A 15 -7.13 0.77 11.56
CA LEU A 15 -7.87 1.97 11.17
C LEU A 15 -6.97 2.97 10.44
N PHE A 16 -5.76 3.21 10.94
CA PHE A 16 -4.78 4.10 10.32
C PHE A 16 -4.42 3.64 8.90
N PHE A 17 -3.99 2.39 8.73
CA PHE A 17 -3.58 1.89 7.42
C PHE A 17 -4.75 1.85 6.45
N MET A 18 -5.95 1.45 6.88
CA MET A 18 -7.15 1.46 6.04
C MET A 18 -7.56 2.88 5.65
N PHE A 19 -7.57 3.81 6.59
CA PHE A 19 -7.94 5.22 6.34
C PHE A 19 -7.02 5.85 5.30
N PHE A 20 -5.70 5.79 5.51
CA PHE A 20 -4.74 6.36 4.56
C PHE A 20 -4.73 5.61 3.22
N THR A 21 -5.03 4.31 3.23
CA THR A 21 -5.18 3.53 2.00
C THR A 21 -6.32 4.04 1.15
N PHE A 22 -7.51 4.17 1.72
CA PHE A 22 -8.64 4.76 1.02
C PHE A 22 -8.32 6.18 0.56
N MET A 23 -7.72 6.98 1.43
CA MET A 23 -7.37 8.37 1.12
C MET A 23 -6.40 8.49 -0.06
N TYR A 24 -5.32 7.70 -0.11
CA TYR A 24 -4.41 7.75 -1.26
C TYR A 24 -5.06 7.20 -2.52
N PHE A 25 -5.92 6.18 -2.46
CA PHE A 25 -6.64 5.68 -3.64
C PHE A 25 -7.58 6.76 -4.19
N THR A 26 -8.27 7.50 -3.33
CA THR A 26 -9.10 8.64 -3.73
C THR A 26 -8.26 9.73 -4.40
N PHE A 27 -7.14 10.14 -3.79
CA PHE A 27 -6.25 11.12 -4.39
C PHE A 27 -5.64 10.65 -5.71
N TYR A 28 -5.29 9.37 -5.82
CA TYR A 28 -4.81 8.78 -7.07
C TYR A 28 -5.86 8.84 -8.18
N GLY A 29 -7.11 8.49 -7.89
CA GLY A 29 -8.21 8.60 -8.87
C GLY A 29 -8.44 10.04 -9.32
N MET A 30 -8.46 10.98 -8.37
CA MET A 30 -8.58 12.41 -8.67
C MET A 30 -7.40 12.93 -9.50
N MET A 31 -6.17 12.53 -9.16
CA MET A 31 -4.95 12.82 -9.91
C MET A 31 -5.03 12.30 -11.35
N ALA A 32 -5.44 11.05 -11.55
CA ALA A 32 -5.54 10.44 -12.87
C ALA A 32 -6.53 11.18 -13.78
N VAL A 33 -7.68 11.60 -13.24
CA VAL A 33 -8.66 12.41 -13.98
C VAL A 33 -8.11 13.81 -14.29
N ALA A 34 -7.46 14.46 -13.32
CA ALA A 34 -6.90 15.81 -13.54
C ALA A 34 -5.73 15.83 -14.53
N MET A 35 -4.99 14.74 -14.66
CA MET A 35 -3.85 14.61 -15.58
C MET A 35 -4.24 14.22 -16.99
N THR A 36 -5.48 13.81 -17.24
CA THR A 36 -5.90 13.27 -18.54
C THR A 36 -6.97 14.15 -19.19
N PRO A 37 -7.03 14.19 -20.54
CA PRO A 37 -8.00 15.04 -21.23
C PRO A 37 -9.45 14.54 -21.17
N ASN A 38 -9.66 13.24 -20.93
CA ASN A 38 -10.98 12.58 -20.91
C ASN A 38 -10.97 11.45 -19.87
N SER A 39 -12.12 11.20 -19.23
CA SER A 39 -12.37 10.13 -18.27
C SER A 39 -12.07 8.73 -18.81
N ASP A 40 -12.27 8.49 -20.11
CA ASP A 40 -11.96 7.17 -20.70
C ASP A 40 -10.46 6.87 -20.63
N ILE A 41 -9.63 7.87 -20.95
CA ILE A 41 -8.17 7.75 -20.86
C ILE A 41 -7.75 7.63 -19.38
N ALA A 42 -8.38 8.40 -18.49
CA ALA A 42 -8.14 8.30 -17.04
C ALA A 42 -8.38 6.87 -16.53
N ALA A 43 -9.47 6.24 -16.96
CA ALA A 43 -9.84 4.88 -16.57
C ALA A 43 -8.85 3.84 -17.09
N ILE A 44 -8.44 3.93 -18.36
CA ILE A 44 -7.45 3.02 -18.95
C ILE A 44 -6.11 3.12 -18.20
N VAL A 45 -5.62 4.34 -17.98
CA VAL A 45 -4.36 4.59 -17.28
C VAL A 45 -4.42 4.06 -15.85
N SER A 46 -5.49 4.39 -15.12
CA SER A 46 -5.68 3.94 -13.74
C SER A 46 -5.71 2.42 -13.64
N THR A 47 -6.42 1.75 -14.56
CA THR A 47 -6.52 0.29 -14.58
C THR A 47 -5.15 -0.37 -14.81
N ALA A 48 -4.34 0.18 -15.72
CA ALA A 48 -2.99 -0.31 -15.95
C ALA A 48 -2.11 -0.22 -14.69
N PHE A 49 -2.14 0.92 -13.98
CA PHE A 49 -1.41 1.08 -12.73
C PHE A 49 -1.92 0.16 -11.62
N TYR A 50 -3.24 -0.01 -11.47
CA TYR A 50 -3.81 -0.95 -10.51
C TYR A 50 -3.37 -2.40 -10.77
N ALA A 51 -3.27 -2.80 -12.04
CA ALA A 51 -2.77 -4.12 -12.41
C ALA A 51 -1.30 -4.29 -11.98
N ILE A 52 -0.46 -3.29 -12.25
CA ILE A 52 0.95 -3.33 -11.86
C ILE A 52 1.08 -3.34 -10.33
N TRP A 53 0.33 -2.50 -9.61
CA TRP A 53 0.34 -2.50 -8.15
C TRP A 53 -0.09 -3.83 -7.57
N ASN A 54 -1.08 -4.52 -8.14
CA ASN A 54 -1.49 -5.85 -7.68
C ASN A 54 -0.35 -6.88 -7.78
N ILE A 55 0.41 -6.88 -8.88
CA ILE A 55 1.52 -7.82 -9.08
C ILE A 55 2.64 -7.57 -8.05
N PHE A 56 2.97 -6.29 -7.81
CA PHE A 56 4.12 -5.89 -6.99
C PHE A 56 3.78 -5.55 -5.52
N ALA A 57 2.50 -5.63 -5.13
CA ALA A 57 2.03 -5.38 -3.77
C ALA A 57 2.65 -6.34 -2.75
N GLY A 58 3.16 -7.50 -3.16
CA GLY A 58 3.71 -8.50 -2.25
C GLY A 58 2.72 -9.60 -1.88
N PHE A 59 1.45 -9.51 -2.29
CA PHE A 59 0.44 -10.54 -2.07
C PHE A 59 0.60 -11.73 -3.04
N LEU A 60 0.63 -11.45 -4.36
CA LEU A 60 0.85 -12.46 -5.41
C LEU A 60 2.30 -12.97 -5.41
N ILE A 61 3.26 -12.04 -5.37
CA ILE A 61 4.69 -12.35 -5.38
C ILE A 61 5.33 -11.65 -4.18
N PRO A 62 5.69 -12.38 -3.11
CA PRO A 62 6.36 -11.80 -1.95
C PRO A 62 7.64 -11.07 -2.34
N ARG A 63 7.92 -9.93 -1.70
CA ARG A 63 9.08 -9.08 -2.01
C ARG A 63 10.41 -9.83 -2.13
N PRO A 64 10.74 -10.82 -1.26
CA PRO A 64 12.00 -11.56 -1.36
C PRO A 64 12.15 -12.38 -2.64
N ARG A 65 11.03 -12.82 -3.23
CA ARG A 65 10.98 -13.66 -4.45
C ARG A 65 10.98 -12.85 -5.75
N ILE A 66 10.84 -11.52 -5.66
CA ILE A 66 10.92 -10.64 -6.84
C ILE A 66 12.37 -10.60 -7.32
N PRO A 67 12.63 -10.74 -8.65
CA PRO A 67 13.96 -10.58 -9.23
C PRO A 67 14.62 -9.28 -8.78
N VAL A 68 15.92 -9.32 -8.49
CA VAL A 68 16.65 -8.19 -7.87
C VAL A 68 16.47 -6.89 -8.66
N TRP A 69 16.49 -6.96 -10.00
CA TRP A 69 16.31 -5.83 -10.91
C TRP A 69 14.94 -5.15 -10.81
N TRP A 70 13.90 -5.89 -10.41
CA TRP A 70 12.51 -5.41 -10.29
C TRP A 70 12.09 -5.10 -8.84
N ARG A 71 12.94 -5.44 -7.87
CA ARG A 71 12.61 -5.33 -6.44
C ARG A 71 12.35 -3.90 -6.00
N TRP A 72 13.01 -2.91 -6.62
CA TRP A 72 12.81 -1.50 -6.33
C TRP A 72 11.36 -1.04 -6.54
N TYR A 73 10.66 -1.62 -7.53
CA TYR A 73 9.28 -1.22 -7.84
C TYR A 73 8.32 -1.55 -6.68
N SER A 74 8.60 -2.61 -5.91
CA SER A 74 7.83 -2.91 -4.71
C SER A 74 7.97 -1.85 -3.62
N TRP A 75 9.05 -1.05 -3.63
CA TRP A 75 9.19 0.12 -2.75
C TRP A 75 8.47 1.35 -3.29
N ALA A 76 8.29 1.46 -4.62
CA ALA A 76 7.51 2.53 -5.24
C ALA A 76 5.99 2.26 -5.25
N CYS A 77 5.58 1.01 -5.02
CA CYS A 77 4.18 0.61 -5.00
C CYS A 77 3.50 0.97 -3.65
N PRO A 78 2.51 1.89 -3.62
CA PRO A 78 1.83 2.29 -2.37
C PRO A 78 1.10 1.10 -1.72
N VAL A 79 0.48 0.24 -2.52
CA VAL A 79 -0.24 -0.96 -2.04
C VAL A 79 0.70 -1.92 -1.32
N ALA A 80 1.97 -1.98 -1.72
CA ALA A 80 2.95 -2.82 -1.06
C ALA A 80 3.29 -2.35 0.36
N TRP A 81 3.11 -1.06 0.66
CA TRP A 81 3.27 -0.50 1.99
C TRP A 81 2.02 -0.72 2.85
N THR A 82 0.83 -0.60 2.27
CA THR A 82 -0.42 -0.97 2.96
C THR A 82 -0.40 -2.43 3.39
N LEU A 83 -0.05 -3.35 2.48
CA LEU A 83 0.00 -4.78 2.80
C LEU A 83 1.01 -5.05 3.92
N TYR A 84 2.19 -4.43 3.86
CA TYR A 84 3.18 -4.53 4.92
C TYR A 84 2.60 -4.01 6.25
N GLY A 85 2.04 -2.81 6.27
CA GLY A 85 1.51 -2.19 7.49
C GLY A 85 0.41 -3.03 8.14
N LEU A 86 -0.55 -3.52 7.35
CA LEU A 86 -1.63 -4.38 7.84
C LEU A 86 -1.08 -5.71 8.38
N VAL A 87 -0.27 -6.43 7.61
CA VAL A 87 0.23 -7.75 8.03
C VAL A 87 1.16 -7.64 9.25
N ALA A 88 2.09 -6.69 9.25
CA ALA A 88 3.02 -6.51 10.35
C ALA A 88 2.33 -6.01 11.63
N SER A 89 1.29 -5.19 11.51
CA SER A 89 0.54 -4.69 12.68
C SER A 89 -0.33 -5.76 13.33
N GLN A 90 -0.96 -6.62 12.52
CA GLN A 90 -1.89 -7.63 13.05
C GLN A 90 -1.19 -8.91 13.50
N PHE A 91 -0.16 -9.33 12.77
CA PHE A 91 0.44 -10.65 12.92
C PHE A 91 1.94 -10.65 13.18
N GLY A 92 2.61 -9.49 13.02
CA GLY A 92 4.07 -9.38 13.13
C GLY A 92 4.62 -9.53 14.55
N ASP A 93 3.75 -9.54 15.56
CA ASP A 93 4.07 -9.68 16.99
C ASP A 93 3.61 -11.04 17.57
N ILE A 94 2.99 -11.90 16.74
CA ILE A 94 2.40 -13.17 17.20
C ILE A 94 3.48 -14.25 17.25
N LYS A 95 3.81 -14.69 18.46
CA LYS A 95 4.82 -15.73 18.72
C LYS A 95 4.25 -17.15 18.81
N THR A 96 2.94 -17.31 18.62
CA THR A 96 2.28 -18.63 18.64
C THR A 96 2.86 -19.53 17.56
N THR A 97 3.30 -20.72 17.96
CA THR A 97 3.87 -21.72 17.06
C THR A 97 2.78 -22.38 16.23
N MET A 98 2.97 -22.42 14.91
CA MET A 98 2.09 -23.13 13.99
C MET A 98 2.44 -24.63 13.94
N GLU A 99 1.57 -25.45 13.35
CA GLU A 99 1.79 -26.90 13.23
C GLU A 99 3.12 -27.27 12.53
N GLY A 100 3.71 -26.35 11.77
CA GLY A 100 5.04 -26.48 11.14
C GLY A 100 6.24 -26.18 12.04
N GLY A 101 6.05 -25.90 13.33
CA GLY A 101 7.13 -25.65 14.30
C GLY A 101 7.73 -24.24 14.28
N GLU A 102 7.32 -23.38 13.33
CA GLU A 102 7.69 -21.96 13.28
C GLU A 102 6.61 -21.04 13.86
N SER A 103 7.02 -19.91 14.43
CA SER A 103 6.08 -18.88 14.91
C SER A 103 5.48 -18.08 13.75
N VAL A 104 4.31 -17.47 13.96
CA VAL A 104 3.66 -16.61 12.97
C VAL A 104 4.56 -15.43 12.57
N GLU A 105 5.20 -14.79 13.55
CA GLU A 105 6.21 -13.75 13.34
C GLU A 105 7.34 -14.22 12.41
N GLU A 106 7.90 -15.40 12.68
CA GLU A 106 9.02 -15.95 11.91
C GLU A 106 8.61 -16.28 10.46
N TYR A 107 7.42 -16.85 10.27
CA TYR A 107 6.87 -17.10 8.95
C TYR A 107 6.70 -15.80 8.15
N ILE A 108 6.11 -14.77 8.74
CA ILE A 108 5.90 -13.47 8.09
C ILE A 108 7.23 -12.83 7.71
N ARG A 109 8.21 -12.91 8.59
CA ARG A 109 9.55 -12.40 8.33
C ARG A 109 10.26 -13.17 7.22
N ARG A 110 10.16 -14.51 7.19
CA ARG A 110 10.82 -15.34 6.18
C ARG A 110 10.15 -15.22 4.81
N PHE A 111 8.82 -15.27 4.77
CA PHE A 111 8.05 -15.33 3.54
C PHE A 111 7.84 -13.94 2.92
N PHE A 112 7.34 -12.98 3.70
CA PHE A 112 7.04 -11.62 3.22
C PHE A 112 8.20 -10.64 3.40
N GLY A 113 9.13 -10.91 4.33
CA GLY A 113 10.19 -9.96 4.69
C GLY A 113 9.71 -8.83 5.59
N PHE A 114 8.53 -8.97 6.20
CA PHE A 114 7.92 -7.94 7.03
C PHE A 114 8.43 -8.02 8.47
N ARG A 115 8.70 -6.86 9.06
CA ARG A 115 9.19 -6.69 10.43
C ARG A 115 8.29 -5.73 11.18
N HIS A 116 7.86 -6.10 12.39
CA HIS A 116 7.02 -5.26 13.24
C HIS A 116 7.72 -3.95 13.65
N ASP A 117 9.03 -4.00 13.94
CA ASP A 117 9.83 -2.81 14.28
C ASP A 117 9.85 -1.73 13.19
N PHE A 118 9.55 -2.11 11.94
CA PHE A 118 9.56 -1.18 10.81
C PHE A 118 8.21 -0.48 10.59
N LEU A 119 7.19 -0.78 11.40
CA LEU A 119 5.83 -0.25 11.25
C LEU A 119 5.77 1.28 11.20
N GLY A 120 6.57 1.96 12.02
CA GLY A 120 6.64 3.43 11.99
C GLY A 120 7.09 3.99 10.64
N VAL A 121 8.08 3.35 10.00
CA VAL A 121 8.55 3.75 8.66
C VAL A 121 7.50 3.45 7.61
N VAL A 122 6.81 2.32 7.72
CA VAL A 122 5.70 1.95 6.83
C VAL A 122 4.56 2.96 6.93
N ALA A 123 4.23 3.40 8.14
CA ALA A 123 3.21 4.42 8.38
C ALA A 123 3.56 5.75 7.69
N VAL A 124 4.80 6.22 7.88
CA VAL A 124 5.31 7.43 7.22
C VAL A 124 5.29 7.28 5.70
N ALA A 125 5.66 6.11 5.16
CA ALA A 125 5.64 5.86 3.72
C ALA A 125 4.22 5.98 3.15
N VAL A 126 3.22 5.36 3.79
CA VAL A 126 1.82 5.43 3.34
C VAL A 126 1.32 6.88 3.35
N VAL A 127 1.57 7.64 4.42
CA VAL A 127 1.25 9.08 4.51
C VAL A 127 1.96 9.85 3.40
N GLY A 128 3.23 9.55 3.14
CA GLY A 128 4.03 10.17 2.09
C GLY A 128 3.42 9.98 0.70
N PHE A 129 2.96 8.77 0.36
CA PHE A 129 2.23 8.52 -0.88
C PHE A 129 0.92 9.29 -0.95
N THR A 130 0.18 9.38 0.16
CA THR A 130 -1.06 10.14 0.21
C THR A 130 -0.83 11.62 -0.09
N VAL A 131 0.17 12.23 0.58
CA VAL A 131 0.54 13.63 0.36
C VAL A 131 1.06 13.84 -1.06
N LEU A 132 1.86 12.92 -1.58
CA LEU A 132 2.37 12.97 -2.95
C LEU A 132 1.22 13.00 -3.97
N PHE A 133 0.27 12.08 -3.88
CA PHE A 133 -0.87 12.04 -4.80
C PHE A 133 -1.77 13.27 -4.66
N ALA A 134 -2.00 13.76 -3.44
CA ALA A 134 -2.75 15.00 -3.20
C ALA A 134 -2.03 16.22 -3.82
N PHE A 135 -0.71 16.30 -3.67
CA PHE A 135 0.09 17.38 -4.24
C PHE A 135 0.09 17.35 -5.77
N VAL A 136 0.30 16.17 -6.37
CA VAL A 136 0.27 16.02 -7.83
C VAL A 136 -1.11 16.38 -8.35
N PHE A 137 -2.19 15.92 -7.72
CA PHE A 137 -3.56 16.32 -8.07
C PHE A 137 -3.75 17.85 -8.04
N ALA A 138 -3.38 18.51 -6.93
CA ALA A 138 -3.51 19.96 -6.79
C ALA A 138 -2.69 20.72 -7.85
N PHE A 139 -1.48 20.25 -8.15
CA PHE A 139 -0.63 20.79 -9.21
C PHE A 139 -1.25 20.58 -10.60
N SER A 140 -1.77 19.38 -10.87
CA SER A 140 -2.40 19.03 -12.14
C SER A 140 -3.61 19.89 -12.45
N ILE A 141 -4.49 20.16 -11.48
CA ILE A 141 -5.62 21.08 -11.68
C ILE A 141 -5.13 22.50 -12.04
N LYS A 142 -4.05 22.97 -11.40
CA LYS A 142 -3.52 24.31 -11.63
C LYS A 142 -2.90 24.46 -13.02
N VAL A 143 -2.20 23.44 -13.50
CA VAL A 143 -1.46 23.48 -14.78
C VAL A 143 -2.31 23.01 -15.95
N PHE A 144 -3.01 21.89 -15.79
CA PHE A 144 -3.85 21.28 -16.81
C PHE A 144 -5.30 21.71 -16.62
N ASN A 145 -5.56 23.01 -16.73
CA ASN A 145 -6.93 23.52 -16.67
C ASN A 145 -7.65 23.28 -18.01
N PHE A 146 -8.03 22.02 -18.26
CA PHE A 146 -8.73 21.60 -19.48
C PHE A 146 -10.13 22.21 -19.62
N GLN A 147 -10.69 22.80 -18.56
CA GLN A 147 -11.98 23.49 -18.59
C GLN A 147 -11.94 24.92 -19.19
N ARG A 148 -10.75 25.47 -19.49
CA ARG A 148 -10.58 26.76 -20.17
C ARG A 148 -10.28 26.67 -21.67
N ARG A 149 -10.49 25.51 -22.29
CA ARG A 149 -10.49 25.33 -23.75
C ARG A 149 -11.89 25.26 -24.31
#